data_AF-A0A9E3HUC4-F1
#
_entry.id   AF-A0A9E3HUC4-F1
#
_cell.length_a   1.000
_cell.length_b   1.000
_cell.length_c   1.000
_cell.angle_alpha   90.00
_cell.angle_beta   90.00
_cell.angle_gamma   90.00
#
_symmetry.space_group_name_H-M   'P 1'
#
loop_
_entity.id
_entity.type
_entity.pdbx_description
1 polymer ?
#
loop_
_entity_poly.entity_id
_entity_poly.type
_entity_poly.pdbx_seq_one_letter_code
_entity_poly.pdbx_strand_id
1 'polypeptide(L)'
;MSVHPIPNRTERVTVRIALWTALPLLTGILCWWTAAAVHIYGLLPLPGGMIPFFAYGGLAAGLLACLVFGRRMTGRFYSVRRPVVPVVYFCCTVVSFALAMGVPVLVPLPGIALGIYMGRRLANGNAGPEEAKKQAKSTALLAAGVSGLFGAGSILMAALDNSLAGNIGRMLGVEWGRETILAGAVLLLPVLMGIQYLLTRWAVRFSQRLK
;
A
#
# COMPACT_ATOMS: atom_id res chain seq x y z
N MET A 1 12.43 -22.62 -21.54
CA MET A 1 13.14 -22.14 -20.32
C MET A 1 12.74 -20.69 -20.07
N SER A 2 12.04 -20.39 -18.96
CA SER A 2 11.70 -19.00 -18.64
C SER A 2 12.93 -18.32 -18.02
N VAL A 3 13.57 -17.43 -18.79
CA VAL A 3 14.63 -16.57 -18.27
C VAL A 3 14.01 -15.68 -17.18
N HIS A 4 14.46 -15.83 -15.93
CA HIS A 4 13.96 -15.01 -14.85
C HIS A 4 14.55 -13.60 -14.97
N PRO A 5 13.73 -12.54 -14.99
CA PRO A 5 14.22 -11.17 -15.09
C PRO A 5 15.08 -10.82 -13.87
N ILE A 6 16.35 -10.43 -14.10
CA ILE A 6 17.30 -10.02 -13.07
C ILE A 6 17.44 -8.50 -13.11
N PRO A 7 17.34 -7.79 -11.96
CA PRO A 7 17.57 -6.35 -11.91
C PRO A 7 19.02 -5.99 -12.29
N ASN A 8 19.17 -4.89 -13.02
CA ASN A 8 20.47 -4.31 -13.35
C ASN A 8 21.17 -3.75 -12.08
N ARG A 9 22.41 -3.25 -12.21
CA ARG A 9 23.21 -2.82 -11.03
C ARG A 9 22.55 -1.69 -10.25
N THR A 10 22.01 -0.68 -10.93
CA THR A 10 21.37 0.49 -10.29
C THR A 10 20.05 0.10 -9.65
N GLU A 11 19.21 -0.67 -10.34
CA GLU A 11 17.97 -1.21 -9.78
C GLU A 11 18.22 -2.07 -8.55
N ARG A 12 19.29 -2.88 -8.56
CA ARG A 12 19.63 -3.74 -7.42
C ARG A 12 19.90 -2.89 -6.17
N VAL A 13 20.57 -1.75 -6.33
CA VAL A 13 20.81 -0.81 -5.22
C VAL A 13 19.48 -0.18 -4.78
N THR A 14 18.68 0.32 -5.72
CA THR A 14 17.38 0.94 -5.41
C THR A 14 16.42 -0.02 -4.71
N VAL A 15 16.26 -1.25 -5.24
CA VAL A 15 15.43 -2.30 -4.64
C VAL A 15 15.97 -2.70 -3.27
N ARG A 16 17.29 -2.77 -3.10
CA ARG A 16 17.89 -3.08 -1.79
C ARG A 16 17.57 -1.98 -0.79
N ILE A 17 17.77 -0.70 -1.14
CA ILE A 17 17.42 0.43 -0.25
C ILE A 17 15.93 0.39 0.07
N ALA A 18 15.07 0.25 -0.94
CA ALA A 18 13.63 0.20 -0.75
C ALA A 18 13.20 -0.96 0.16
N LEU A 19 13.74 -2.17 -0.03
CA LEU A 19 13.43 -3.32 0.81
C LEU A 19 13.95 -3.16 2.24
N TRP A 20 15.16 -2.63 2.41
CA TRP A 20 15.78 -2.42 3.72
C TRP A 20 15.09 -1.34 4.54
N THR A 21 14.45 -0.36 3.89
CA THR A 21 13.65 0.64 4.58
C THR A 21 12.21 0.18 4.76
N ALA A 22 11.56 -0.33 3.71
CA ALA A 22 10.15 -0.66 3.75
C ALA A 22 9.86 -1.88 4.63
N LEU A 23 10.67 -2.96 4.55
CA LEU A 23 10.33 -4.19 5.26
C LEU A 23 10.33 -4.03 6.80
N PRO A 24 11.34 -3.39 7.43
CA PRO A 24 11.28 -3.09 8.87
C PRO A 24 10.13 -2.17 9.23
N LEU A 25 9.91 -1.09 8.47
CA LEU A 25 8.83 -0.15 8.76
C LEU A 25 7.45 -0.82 8.67
N LEU A 26 7.19 -1.58 7.60
CA LEU A 26 5.93 -2.29 7.40
C LEU A 26 5.66 -3.29 8.53
N THR A 27 6.68 -4.06 8.95
CA THR A 27 6.54 -5.04 10.04
C THR A 27 6.34 -4.36 11.39
N GLY A 28 7.07 -3.29 11.69
CA GLY A 28 6.87 -2.48 12.89
C GLY A 28 5.47 -1.89 13.00
N ILE A 29 5.00 -1.25 11.91
CA ILE A 29 3.66 -0.63 11.86
C ILE A 29 2.58 -1.71 11.96
N LEU A 30 2.74 -2.84 11.28
CA LEU A 30 1.81 -3.95 11.36
C LEU A 30 1.69 -4.46 12.80
N CYS A 31 2.82 -4.73 13.48
CA CYS A 31 2.82 -5.17 14.86
C CYS A 31 2.22 -4.13 15.82
N TRP A 32 2.48 -2.83 15.62
CA TRP A 32 1.84 -1.76 16.39
C TRP A 32 0.31 -1.83 16.28
N TRP A 33 -0.21 -1.82 15.05
CA TRP A 33 -1.66 -1.79 14.82
C TRP A 33 -2.35 -3.09 15.24
N THR A 34 -1.70 -4.24 15.08
CA THR A 34 -2.21 -5.51 15.62
C THR A 34 -2.30 -5.46 17.14
N ALA A 35 -1.26 -5.00 17.84
CA ALA A 35 -1.28 -4.87 19.30
C ALA A 35 -2.33 -3.85 19.78
N ALA A 36 -2.44 -2.71 19.09
CA ALA A 36 -3.44 -1.70 19.39
C ALA A 36 -4.87 -2.24 19.19
N ALA A 37 -5.14 -2.94 18.08
CA ALA A 37 -6.44 -3.55 17.84
C ALA A 37 -6.79 -4.59 18.91
N VAL A 38 -5.84 -5.46 19.26
CA VAL A 38 -6.02 -6.46 20.34
C VAL A 38 -6.35 -5.80 21.68
N HIS A 39 -5.67 -4.69 22.01
CA HIS A 39 -5.93 -3.90 23.22
C HIS A 39 -7.30 -3.23 23.19
N ILE A 40 -7.63 -2.51 22.11
CA ILE A 40 -8.87 -1.72 21.96
C ILE A 40 -10.12 -2.63 21.97
N TYR A 41 -10.07 -3.75 21.25
CA TYR A 41 -11.21 -4.67 21.16
C TYR A 41 -11.24 -5.72 22.28
N GLY A 42 -10.31 -5.66 23.23
CA GLY A 42 -10.26 -6.58 24.36
C GLY A 42 -10.09 -8.04 23.97
N LEU A 43 -9.47 -8.33 22.82
CA LEU A 43 -9.30 -9.70 22.32
C LEU A 43 -8.38 -10.52 23.24
N LEU A 44 -7.39 -9.85 23.85
CA LEU A 44 -6.48 -10.39 24.86
C LEU A 44 -6.22 -9.31 25.93
N PRO A 45 -5.95 -9.69 27.19
CA PRO A 45 -5.57 -8.76 28.25
C PRO A 45 -4.15 -8.23 28.01
N LEU A 46 -4.04 -7.26 27.10
CA LEU A 46 -2.78 -6.64 26.73
C LEU A 46 -2.69 -5.26 27.40
N PRO A 47 -1.72 -5.01 28.31
CA PRO A 47 -1.52 -3.69 28.89
C PRO A 47 -1.18 -2.67 27.80
N GLY A 48 -1.77 -1.48 27.85
CA GLY A 48 -1.53 -0.43 26.83
C GLY A 48 -0.05 -0.05 26.68
N GLY A 49 0.72 -0.14 27.78
CA GLY A 49 2.17 0.08 27.78
C GLY A 49 2.98 -0.96 26.99
N MET A 50 2.40 -2.10 26.59
CA MET A 50 3.08 -3.12 25.79
C MET A 50 3.04 -2.84 24.28
N ILE A 51 2.13 -1.98 23.79
CA ILE A 51 1.98 -1.69 22.35
C ILE A 51 3.31 -1.23 21.70
N PRO A 52 4.10 -0.31 22.30
CA PRO A 52 5.39 0.08 21.74
C PRO A 52 6.39 -1.09 21.64
N PHE A 53 6.39 -2.01 22.60
CA PHE A 53 7.29 -3.18 22.57
C PHE A 53 6.98 -4.11 21.40
N PHE A 54 5.71 -4.31 21.06
CA PHE A 54 5.33 -5.07 19.86
C PHE A 54 5.82 -4.38 18.58
N ALA A 55 5.75 -3.05 18.51
CA ALA A 55 6.24 -2.32 17.35
C ALA A 55 7.77 -2.39 17.22
N TYR A 56 8.51 -2.24 18.32
CA TYR A 56 9.97 -2.45 18.31
C TYR A 56 10.35 -3.89 17.97
N GLY A 57 9.60 -4.87 18.47
CA GLY A 57 9.75 -6.28 18.10
C GLY A 57 9.52 -6.51 16.60
N GLY A 58 8.48 -5.90 16.03
CA GLY A 58 8.22 -5.92 14.60
C GLY A 58 9.35 -5.30 13.77
N LEU A 59 9.84 -4.12 14.17
CA LEU A 59 10.99 -3.46 13.53
C LEU A 59 12.24 -4.35 13.55
N ALA A 60 12.56 -4.92 14.72
CA ALA A 60 13.71 -5.82 14.88
C ALA A 60 13.56 -7.08 14.01
N ALA A 61 12.37 -7.68 13.98
CA ALA A 61 12.08 -8.84 13.14
C ALA A 61 12.22 -8.52 11.65
N GLY A 62 11.74 -7.35 11.20
CA GLY A 62 11.90 -6.90 9.83
C GLY A 62 13.36 -6.63 9.45
N LEU A 63 14.15 -6.04 10.35
CA LEU A 63 15.59 -5.87 10.16
C LEU A 63 16.31 -7.22 10.05
N LEU A 64 16.00 -8.17 10.93
CA LEU A 64 16.53 -9.53 10.87
C LEU A 64 16.16 -10.22 9.55
N ALA A 65 14.92 -10.05 9.08
CA ALA A 65 14.49 -10.57 7.78
C ALA A 65 15.30 -9.94 6.62
N CYS A 66 15.59 -8.64 6.67
CA CYS A 66 16.47 -7.98 5.69
C CYS A 66 17.90 -8.54 5.72
N LEU A 67 18.46 -8.83 6.90
CA LEU A 67 19.81 -9.39 7.05
C LEU A 67 19.89 -10.81 6.46
N VAL A 68 18.92 -11.66 6.80
CA VAL A 68 18.90 -13.08 6.39
C VAL A 68 18.52 -13.22 4.91
N PHE A 69 17.49 -12.51 4.46
CA PHE A 69 16.89 -12.73 3.13
C PHE A 69 17.21 -11.63 2.11
N GLY A 70 17.77 -10.49 2.50
CA GLY A 70 17.93 -9.32 1.64
C GLY A 70 18.66 -9.63 0.34
N ARG A 71 19.80 -10.34 0.39
CA ARG A 71 20.55 -10.73 -0.82
C ARG A 71 19.73 -11.60 -1.77
N ARG A 72 18.98 -12.56 -1.22
CA ARG A 72 18.12 -13.48 -1.99
C ARG A 72 16.92 -12.76 -2.58
N MET A 73 16.30 -11.85 -1.83
CA MET A 73 15.14 -11.08 -2.26
C MET A 73 15.49 -10.13 -3.39
N THR A 74 16.60 -9.39 -3.30
CA THR A 74 17.00 -8.46 -4.36
C THR A 74 17.33 -9.18 -5.66
N GLY A 75 18.00 -10.35 -5.60
CA GLY A 75 18.32 -11.14 -6.80
C GLY A 75 17.11 -11.78 -7.48
N ARG A 76 16.04 -12.03 -6.73
CA ARG A 76 14.82 -12.70 -7.21
C ARG A 76 13.61 -11.76 -7.29
N PHE A 77 13.82 -10.45 -7.18
CA PHE A 77 12.75 -9.47 -7.00
C PHE A 77 11.67 -9.54 -8.09
N TYR A 78 12.06 -9.60 -9.37
CA TYR A 78 11.11 -9.71 -10.48
C TYR A 78 10.62 -11.13 -10.77
N SER A 79 11.20 -12.14 -10.10
CA SER A 79 10.80 -13.54 -10.22
C SER A 79 9.71 -13.95 -9.22
N VAL A 80 9.23 -13.02 -8.40
CA VAL A 80 8.17 -13.27 -7.41
C VAL A 80 6.92 -13.83 -8.10
N ARG A 81 6.35 -14.89 -7.52
CA ARG A 81 5.16 -15.56 -8.05
C ARG A 81 4.01 -14.55 -8.20
N ARG A 82 3.27 -14.62 -9.32
CA ARG A 82 2.14 -13.73 -9.62
C ARG A 82 1.15 -13.54 -8.45
N PRO A 83 0.69 -14.58 -7.73
CA PRO A 83 -0.27 -14.39 -6.63
C PRO A 83 0.30 -13.66 -5.40
N VAL A 84 1.62 -13.60 -5.23
CA VAL A 84 2.25 -12.92 -4.08
C VAL A 84 2.19 -11.40 -4.23
N VAL A 85 2.19 -10.89 -5.47
CA VAL A 85 2.23 -9.45 -5.74
C VAL A 85 0.99 -8.71 -5.22
N PRO A 86 -0.26 -9.18 -5.49
CA PRO A 86 -1.45 -8.58 -4.89
C PRO A 86 -1.47 -8.62 -3.36
N VAL A 87 -0.94 -9.68 -2.75
CA VAL A 87 -0.88 -9.82 -1.28
C VAL A 87 0.05 -8.77 -0.68
N VAL A 88 1.27 -8.64 -1.23
CA VAL A 88 2.23 -7.61 -0.80
C VAL A 88 1.66 -6.21 -1.01
N TYR A 89 1.02 -5.96 -2.16
CA TYR A 89 0.35 -4.69 -2.42
C TYR A 89 -0.73 -4.38 -1.38
N PHE A 90 -1.59 -5.35 -1.06
CA PHE A 90 -2.63 -5.19 -0.05
C PHE A 90 -2.04 -4.87 1.33
N CYS A 91 -1.00 -5.59 1.76
CA CYS A 91 -0.29 -5.29 3.01
C CYS A 91 0.29 -3.87 3.04
N CYS A 92 0.94 -3.43 1.95
CA CYS A 92 1.44 -2.07 1.84
C CYS A 92 0.30 -1.04 1.93
N THR A 93 -0.84 -1.32 1.29
CA THR A 93 -2.01 -0.44 1.35
C THR A 93 -2.61 -0.38 2.75
N VAL A 94 -2.74 -1.51 3.46
CA VAL A 94 -3.17 -1.54 4.88
C VAL A 94 -2.28 -0.64 5.72
N VAL A 95 -0.96 -0.74 5.57
CA VAL A 95 -0.02 0.09 6.33
C VAL A 95 -0.14 1.56 5.96
N SER A 96 -0.23 1.91 4.67
CA SER A 96 -0.45 3.30 4.24
C SER A 96 -1.76 3.88 4.78
N PHE A 97 -2.82 3.07 4.80
CA PHE A 97 -4.11 3.44 5.36
C PHE A 97 -4.04 3.69 6.86
N ALA A 98 -3.39 2.79 7.58
CA ALA A 98 -3.21 2.89 9.03
C ALA A 98 -2.33 4.09 9.41
N LEU A 99 -1.26 4.37 8.66
CA LEU A 99 -0.42 5.57 8.84
C LEU A 99 -1.20 6.88 8.63
N ALA A 100 -2.17 6.86 7.73
CA ALA A 100 -3.06 7.99 7.46
C ALA A 100 -4.30 8.02 8.37
N MET A 101 -4.26 7.31 9.51
CA MET A 101 -5.35 7.26 10.50
C MET A 101 -6.71 6.86 9.88
N GLY A 102 -6.68 5.98 8.88
CA GLY A 102 -7.88 5.52 8.20
C GLY A 102 -8.41 6.45 7.11
N VAL A 103 -7.66 7.49 6.72
CA VAL A 103 -7.99 8.33 5.55
C VAL A 103 -7.21 7.84 4.33
N PRO A 104 -7.83 7.65 3.16
CA PRO A 104 -7.17 7.04 2.00
C PRO A 104 -6.21 8.00 1.25
N VAL A 105 -5.50 8.89 1.94
CA VAL A 105 -4.60 9.90 1.32
C VAL A 105 -3.29 9.28 0.83
N LEU A 106 -2.73 8.32 1.58
CA LEU A 106 -1.46 7.65 1.24
C LEU A 106 -1.63 6.39 0.41
N VAL A 107 -2.87 5.91 0.25
CA VAL A 107 -3.23 4.73 -0.55
C VAL A 107 -2.72 4.79 -2.01
N PRO A 108 -2.57 5.98 -2.64
CA PRO A 108 -1.98 6.03 -3.96
C PRO A 108 -0.53 5.62 -4.08
N LEU A 109 0.28 5.80 -3.04
CA LEU A 109 1.71 5.52 -3.09
C LEU A 109 2.01 4.03 -3.34
N PRO A 110 1.41 3.06 -2.61
CA PRO A 110 1.52 1.64 -2.93
C PRO A 110 1.12 1.29 -4.36
N GLY A 111 0.12 1.95 -4.94
CA GLY A 111 -0.32 1.64 -6.30
C GLY A 111 0.63 2.17 -7.36
N ILE A 112 1.23 3.34 -7.15
CA ILE A 112 2.35 3.82 -8.00
C ILE A 112 3.52 2.84 -7.92
N ALA A 113 3.91 2.42 -6.71
CA ALA A 113 4.99 1.45 -6.51
C ALA A 113 4.70 0.10 -7.19
N LEU A 114 3.46 -0.40 -7.08
CA LEU A 114 3.00 -1.59 -7.78
C LEU A 114 3.10 -1.41 -9.30
N GLY A 115 2.71 -0.23 -9.81
CA GLY A 115 2.82 0.09 -11.22
C GLY A 115 4.26 0.09 -11.72
N ILE A 116 5.18 0.74 -10.99
CA ILE A 116 6.62 0.72 -11.27
C ILE A 116 7.15 -0.71 -11.30
N TYR A 117 6.83 -1.50 -10.27
CA TYR A 117 7.25 -2.89 -10.16
C TYR A 117 6.78 -3.73 -11.37
N MET A 118 5.50 -3.62 -11.74
CA MET A 118 4.94 -4.35 -12.87
C MET A 118 5.54 -3.87 -14.20
N GLY A 119 5.78 -2.57 -14.36
CA GLY A 119 6.43 -2.00 -15.55
C GLY A 119 7.85 -2.55 -15.76
N ARG A 120 8.70 -2.51 -14.72
CA ARG A 120 10.07 -3.09 -14.80
C ARG A 120 10.05 -4.60 -14.99
N ARG A 121 9.11 -5.31 -14.36
CA ARG A 121 8.94 -6.76 -14.54
C ARG A 121 8.62 -7.10 -16.00
N LEU A 122 7.76 -6.32 -16.64
CA LEU A 122 7.41 -6.51 -18.05
C LEU A 122 8.57 -6.17 -18.98
N ALA A 123 9.30 -5.08 -18.71
CA ALA A 123 10.48 -4.69 -19.47
C ALA A 123 11.57 -5.77 -19.44
N ASN A 124 11.90 -6.26 -18.24
CA ASN A 124 12.92 -7.31 -18.08
C ASN A 124 12.45 -8.69 -18.58
N GLY A 125 11.14 -8.90 -18.71
CA GLY A 125 10.54 -10.12 -19.23
C GLY A 125 10.32 -10.15 -20.74
N ASN A 126 10.70 -9.08 -21.47
CA ASN A 126 10.44 -8.91 -22.90
C ASN A 126 8.97 -9.14 -23.30
N ALA A 127 8.02 -8.72 -22.45
CA ALA A 127 6.60 -8.89 -22.73
C ALA A 127 6.18 -8.07 -23.97
N GLY A 128 5.36 -8.68 -24.83
CA GLY A 128 4.82 -8.00 -26.01
C GLY A 128 3.91 -6.82 -25.67
N PRO A 129 3.66 -5.89 -26.61
CA PRO A 129 2.89 -4.67 -26.36
C PRO A 129 1.45 -4.95 -25.90
N GLU A 130 0.80 -5.98 -26.45
CA GLU A 130 -0.55 -6.39 -26.04
C GLU A 130 -0.59 -6.98 -24.63
N GLU A 131 0.39 -7.82 -24.27
CA GLU A 131 0.50 -8.36 -22.91
C GLU A 131 0.75 -7.24 -21.90
N ALA A 132 1.64 -6.30 -22.22
CA ALA A 132 1.92 -5.16 -21.36
C ALA A 132 0.68 -4.27 -21.16
N LYS A 133 -0.10 -4.01 -22.21
CA LYS A 133 -1.36 -3.25 -22.13
C LYS A 133 -2.39 -3.95 -21.24
N LYS A 134 -2.54 -5.27 -21.39
CA LYS A 134 -3.43 -6.10 -20.57
C LYS A 134 -3.01 -6.08 -19.10
N GLN A 135 -1.72 -6.28 -18.82
CA GLN A 135 -1.16 -6.28 -17.47
C GLN A 135 -1.26 -4.90 -16.81
N ALA A 136 -1.02 -3.81 -17.56
CA ALA A 136 -1.19 -2.45 -17.06
C ALA A 136 -2.64 -2.16 -16.65
N LYS A 137 -3.63 -2.58 -17.47
CA LYS A 137 -5.05 -2.43 -17.15
C LYS A 137 -5.42 -3.25 -15.91
N SER A 138 -5.04 -4.52 -15.85
CA SER A 138 -5.35 -5.39 -14.72
C SER A 138 -4.73 -4.90 -13.41
N THR A 139 -3.46 -4.46 -13.45
CA THR A 139 -2.76 -3.90 -12.29
C THR A 139 -3.43 -2.62 -11.80
N ALA A 140 -3.81 -1.74 -12.71
CA ALA A 140 -4.51 -0.51 -12.37
C ALA A 140 -5.92 -0.75 -11.80
N LEU A 141 -6.65 -1.73 -12.34
CA LEU A 141 -7.97 -2.13 -11.80
C LEU A 141 -7.84 -2.72 -10.40
N LEU A 142 -6.84 -3.58 -10.17
CA LEU A 142 -6.54 -4.09 -8.83
C LEU A 142 -6.27 -2.95 -7.85
N ALA A 143 -5.40 -2.00 -8.22
CA ALA A 143 -5.05 -0.89 -7.35
C ALA A 143 -6.25 0.03 -7.05
N ALA A 144 -7.05 0.35 -8.07
CA ALA A 144 -8.26 1.13 -7.92
C ALA A 144 -9.32 0.41 -7.07
N GLY A 145 -9.51 -0.91 -7.27
CA GLY A 145 -10.44 -1.72 -6.50
C GLY A 145 -10.08 -1.79 -5.02
N VAL A 146 -8.79 -2.04 -4.70
CA VAL A 146 -8.31 -2.01 -3.32
C VAL A 146 -8.48 -0.61 -2.71
N SER A 147 -8.18 0.45 -3.46
CA SER A 147 -8.39 1.83 -2.98
C SER A 147 -9.87 2.13 -2.72
N GLY A 148 -10.76 1.64 -3.58
CA GLY A 148 -12.20 1.71 -3.40
C GLY A 148 -12.66 0.99 -2.13
N LEU A 149 -12.12 -0.20 -1.87
CA LEU A 149 -12.41 -0.97 -0.64
C LEU A 149 -12.01 -0.20 0.63
N PHE A 150 -10.79 0.34 0.68
CA PHE A 150 -10.34 1.12 1.83
C PHE A 150 -11.10 2.44 1.98
N GLY A 151 -11.37 3.13 0.86
CA GLY A 151 -12.15 4.36 0.90
C GLY A 151 -13.61 4.14 1.32
N ALA A 152 -14.25 3.06 0.89
CA ALA A 152 -15.57 2.66 1.38
C ALA A 152 -15.53 2.34 2.88
N GLY A 153 -14.48 1.65 3.35
CA GLY A 153 -14.23 1.43 4.78
C GLY A 153 -14.12 2.73 5.58
N SER A 154 -13.37 3.73 5.06
CA SER A 154 -13.29 5.06 5.69
C SER A 154 -14.64 5.75 5.76
N ILE A 155 -15.42 5.73 4.68
CA ILE A 155 -16.76 6.33 4.64
C ILE A 155 -17.67 5.66 5.67
N LEU A 156 -17.63 4.33 5.77
CA LEU A 156 -18.39 3.59 6.76
C LEU A 156 -17.99 4.00 8.19
N MET A 157 -16.69 4.08 8.48
CA MET A 157 -16.21 4.52 9.80
C MET A 157 -16.63 5.96 10.10
N ALA A 158 -16.52 6.87 9.13
CA ALA A 158 -16.99 8.24 9.27
C ALA A 158 -18.51 8.31 9.47
N ALA A 159 -19.26 7.45 8.79
CA ALA A 159 -20.72 7.36 8.93
C ALA A 159 -21.14 6.81 10.30
N LEU A 160 -20.25 6.17 11.06
CA LEU A 160 -20.51 5.71 12.44
C LEU A 160 -20.02 6.71 13.50
N ASP A 161 -19.20 7.69 13.11
CA ASP A 161 -18.65 8.70 14.02
C ASP A 161 -19.62 9.88 14.20
N ASN A 162 -20.21 9.99 15.39
CA ASN A 162 -21.10 11.10 15.75
C ASN A 162 -20.36 12.43 15.90
N SER A 163 -19.04 12.41 16.08
CA SER A 163 -18.20 13.61 16.21
C SER A 163 -17.65 14.13 14.88
N LEU A 164 -17.97 13.45 13.76
CA LEU A 164 -17.40 13.75 12.44
C LEU A 164 -17.53 15.23 12.05
N ALA A 165 -18.75 15.79 12.09
CA ALA A 165 -19.01 17.16 11.66
C ALA A 165 -18.22 18.18 12.48
N GLY A 166 -18.16 18.01 13.80
CA GLY A 166 -17.38 18.87 14.69
C GLY A 166 -15.87 18.71 14.50
N ASN A 167 -15.38 17.52 14.17
CA ASN A 167 -13.97 17.29 13.90
C ASN A 167 -13.55 17.94 12.57
N ILE A 168 -14.29 17.68 11.50
CA ILE A 168 -14.02 18.27 10.17
C ILE A 168 -14.18 19.78 10.20
N GLY A 169 -15.21 20.29 10.88
CA GLY A 169 -15.44 21.73 10.97
C GLY A 169 -14.32 22.47 11.70
N ARG A 170 -13.76 21.87 12.77
CA ARG A 170 -12.58 22.42 13.45
C ARG A 170 -11.32 22.36 12.59
N MET A 171 -11.15 21.31 11.79
CA MET A 171 -9.97 21.16 10.92
C MET A 171 -9.97 22.12 9.73
N LEU A 172 -11.14 22.38 9.15
CA LEU A 172 -11.26 23.16 7.91
C LEU A 172 -11.81 24.58 8.13
N GLY A 173 -12.28 24.90 9.34
CA GLY A 173 -12.91 26.18 9.64
C GLY A 173 -14.27 26.37 8.96
N VAL A 174 -15.01 25.28 8.72
CA VAL A 174 -16.30 25.30 8.00
C VAL A 174 -17.39 24.58 8.80
N GLU A 175 -18.61 25.10 8.78
CA GLU A 175 -19.76 24.48 9.46
C GLU A 175 -20.57 23.60 8.50
N TRP A 176 -19.97 22.49 8.07
CA TRP A 176 -20.69 21.51 7.24
C TRP A 176 -21.42 20.48 8.09
N GLY A 177 -22.69 20.23 7.74
CA GLY A 177 -23.46 19.13 8.31
C GLY A 177 -22.83 17.77 7.97
N ARG A 178 -23.05 16.78 8.86
CA ARG A 178 -22.59 15.39 8.68
C ARG A 178 -23.03 14.81 7.33
N GLU A 179 -24.26 15.08 6.93
CA GLU A 179 -24.82 14.60 5.66
C GLU A 179 -24.05 15.15 4.46
N THR A 180 -23.70 16.44 4.47
CA THR A 180 -22.91 17.08 3.41
C THR A 180 -21.51 16.48 3.31
N ILE A 181 -20.86 16.24 4.45
CA ILE A 181 -19.52 15.63 4.50
C ILE A 181 -19.56 14.20 3.93
N LEU A 182 -20.52 13.38 4.35
CA LEU A 182 -20.66 12.00 3.88
C LEU A 182 -21.03 11.94 2.40
N ALA A 183 -21.95 12.79 1.94
CA ALA A 183 -22.31 12.90 0.51
C ALA A 183 -21.07 13.29 -0.32
N GLY A 184 -20.31 14.29 0.14
CA GLY A 184 -19.05 14.68 -0.50
C GLY A 184 -18.04 13.54 -0.56
N ALA A 185 -17.88 12.77 0.52
CA ALA A 185 -16.98 11.63 0.57
C ALA A 185 -17.39 10.50 -0.40
N VAL A 186 -18.69 10.19 -0.48
CA VAL A 186 -19.24 9.21 -1.42
C VAL A 186 -19.02 9.64 -2.86
N LEU A 187 -19.21 10.92 -3.18
CA LEU A 187 -18.97 11.47 -4.52
C LEU A 187 -17.46 11.52 -4.87
N LEU A 188 -16.59 11.76 -3.88
CA LEU A 188 -15.15 11.84 -4.08
C LEU A 188 -14.50 10.46 -4.28
N LEU A 189 -15.05 9.40 -3.69
CA LEU A 189 -14.51 8.04 -3.80
C LEU A 189 -14.26 7.57 -5.25
N PRO A 190 -15.22 7.63 -6.19
CA PRO A 190 -14.98 7.21 -7.57
C PRO A 190 -13.92 8.08 -8.26
N VAL A 191 -13.80 9.36 -7.90
CA VAL A 191 -12.74 10.25 -8.42
C VAL A 191 -11.37 9.76 -7.95
N LEU A 192 -11.23 9.45 -6.66
CA LEU A 192 -9.98 8.89 -6.10
C LEU A 192 -9.63 7.55 -6.74
N MET A 193 -10.62 6.67 -6.96
CA MET A 193 -10.40 5.40 -7.68
C MET A 193 -9.95 5.64 -9.13
N GLY A 194 -10.54 6.62 -9.82
CA GLY A 194 -10.15 7.02 -11.17
C GLY A 194 -8.72 7.55 -11.23
N ILE A 195 -8.35 8.45 -10.31
CA ILE A 195 -6.97 8.95 -10.16
C ILE A 195 -6.02 7.77 -9.90
N GLN A 196 -6.37 6.87 -8.99
CA GLN A 196 -5.56 5.70 -8.68
C GLN A 196 -5.30 4.83 -9.90
N TYR A 197 -6.36 4.56 -10.66
CA TYR A 197 -6.28 3.78 -11.89
C TYR A 197 -5.32 4.46 -12.88
N LEU A 198 -5.45 5.77 -13.09
CA LEU A 198 -4.62 6.53 -14.02
C LEU A 198 -3.15 6.56 -13.57
N LEU A 199 -2.88 6.85 -12.29
CA LEU A 199 -1.53 6.87 -11.72
C LEU A 199 -0.83 5.51 -11.84
N THR A 200 -1.52 4.44 -11.46
CA THR A 200 -0.98 3.08 -11.55
C THR A 200 -0.69 2.69 -13.00
N ARG A 201 -1.64 2.98 -13.91
CA ARG A 201 -1.47 2.68 -15.35
C ARG A 201 -0.34 3.50 -15.98
N TRP A 202 -0.22 4.77 -15.61
CA TRP A 202 0.86 5.64 -16.03
C TRP A 202 2.21 5.11 -15.53
N ALA A 203 2.30 4.74 -14.25
CA ALA A 203 3.51 4.20 -13.65
C ALA A 203 4.00 2.91 -14.34
N VAL A 204 3.10 1.98 -14.69
CA VAL A 204 3.47 0.78 -15.46
C VAL A 204 4.09 1.17 -16.80
N ARG A 205 3.42 2.04 -17.56
CA ARG A 205 3.88 2.46 -18.91
C ARG A 205 5.19 3.24 -18.86
N PHE A 206 5.29 4.17 -17.93
CA PHE A 206 6.49 4.98 -17.73
C PHE A 206 7.68 4.09 -17.38
N SER A 207 7.50 3.20 -16.41
CA SER A 207 8.58 2.33 -15.94
C SER A 207 9.01 1.27 -16.96
N GLN A 208 8.09 0.81 -17.81
CA GLN A 208 8.42 -0.09 -18.92
C GLN A 208 9.32 0.57 -19.98
N ARG A 209 9.23 1.90 -20.15
CA ARG A 209 10.01 2.65 -21.16
C ARG A 209 11.43 2.99 -20.68
N LEU A 210 11.63 3.08 -19.38
CA LEU A 210 12.96 3.23 -18.80
C LEU A 210 13.71 1.92 -19.06
N LYS A 211 14.83 1.97 -19.79
CA LYS A 211 15.77 0.85 -19.90
C LYS A 211 16.85 1.03 -18.84
#